data_AF-A0A4Y9QY65-F1
#
_entry.id   AF-A0A4Y9QY65-F1
#
_cell.length_a   1.000
_cell.length_b   1.000
_cell.length_c   1.000
_cell.angle_alpha   90.00
_cell.angle_beta   90.00
_cell.angle_gamma   90.00
#
_symmetry.space_group_name_H-M   'P 1'
#
loop_
_entity.id
_entity.type
_entity.pdbx_description
1 polymer ?
#
loop_
_entity_poly.entity_id
_entity_poly.type
_entity_poly.pdbx_seq_one_letter_code
_entity_poly.pdbx_strand_id
1 'polypeptide(L)'
;MENNFVKFFLTVFLTLCISISSAQNTQESRTYFPGNYSTQPIITFKEGFLNQTTYYLDGQKSSPAEVAALINSVQSEEFRFSAYQRKKNWGTAINLTGLAVSIGSVAYLFTNEITPANVRPWFWVTFGGGVVQGTGSILIRDADRRIRRSINDFNAYHYSGGADAFLSMDVMDGFLGPKINISEGPMQLETDQVLTRFQSNPEALQLYEQVLRREKVSTVANVVNSALGIGIFFLAVGFESQSSSQNDLLIPLTFTGVGLNIFSRFYERKTRNLTREALYKYNYQ
;
A
#
# COMPACT_ATOMS: atom_id res chain seq x y z
N MET A 1 34.91 17.66 -14.78
CA MET A 1 34.12 17.98 -13.57
C MET A 1 33.47 16.70 -13.11
N GLU A 2 34.10 16.02 -12.15
CA GLU A 2 33.70 14.70 -11.67
C GLU A 2 32.34 14.71 -10.98
N ASN A 3 31.51 13.74 -11.37
CA ASN A 3 30.49 12.91 -10.69
C ASN A 3 29.98 13.21 -9.25
N ASN A 4 30.20 14.39 -8.69
CA ASN A 4 29.70 14.78 -7.37
C ASN A 4 28.16 14.88 -7.36
N PHE A 5 27.57 15.22 -8.51
CA PHE A 5 26.12 15.22 -8.68
C PHE A 5 25.54 13.80 -8.62
N VAL A 6 26.11 12.85 -9.37
CA VAL A 6 25.69 11.45 -9.36
C VAL A 6 25.91 10.83 -7.98
N LYS A 7 27.06 11.09 -7.33
CA LYS A 7 27.32 10.64 -5.94
C LYS A 7 26.29 11.21 -4.96
N PHE A 8 25.99 12.51 -5.01
CA PHE A 8 25.00 13.13 -4.14
C PHE A 8 23.62 12.49 -4.31
N PHE A 9 23.18 12.27 -5.55
CA PHE A 9 21.88 11.63 -5.82
C PHE A 9 21.84 10.14 -5.45
N LEU A 10 22.92 9.40 -5.67
CA LEU A 10 23.03 8.00 -5.23
C LEU A 10 22.97 7.91 -3.70
N THR A 11 23.59 8.88 -3.01
CA THR A 11 23.54 9.00 -1.55
C THR A 11 22.13 9.34 -1.09
N VAL A 12 21.45 10.30 -1.73
CA VAL A 12 20.06 10.68 -1.41
C VAL A 12 19.09 9.51 -1.66
N PHE A 13 19.23 8.80 -2.78
CA PHE A 13 18.45 7.61 -3.12
C PHE A 13 18.66 6.49 -2.09
N LEU A 14 19.91 6.21 -1.70
CA LEU A 14 20.24 5.24 -0.64
C LEU A 14 19.68 5.66 0.72
N THR A 15 19.75 6.95 1.09
CA THR A 15 19.18 7.44 2.36
C THR A 15 17.65 7.44 2.37
N LEU A 16 17.00 7.67 1.23
CA LEU A 16 15.54 7.53 1.09
C LEU A 16 15.11 6.06 1.26
N CYS A 17 15.88 5.10 0.73
CA CYS A 17 15.62 3.67 0.95
C CYS A 17 15.75 3.28 2.44
N ILE A 18 16.73 3.82 3.16
CA ILE A 18 16.94 3.55 4.60
C ILE A 18 15.81 4.17 5.46
N SER A 19 15.25 5.30 5.03
CA SER A 19 14.16 6.00 5.73
C SER A 19 12.82 5.28 5.65
N ILE A 20 12.63 4.40 4.65
CA ILE A 20 11.39 3.61 4.48
C ILE A 20 11.39 2.40 5.43
N SER A 21 12.57 1.82 5.70
CA SER A 21 12.74 0.70 6.63
C SER A 21 12.48 1.08 8.10
N SER A 22 12.45 2.37 8.42
CA SER A 22 12.31 2.90 9.79
C SER A 22 10.88 3.34 10.13
N ALA A 23 9.87 2.95 9.34
CA ALA A 23 8.46 3.16 9.64
C ALA A 23 7.98 2.27 10.82
N GLN A 24 8.39 2.66 12.02
CA GLN A 24 7.76 2.46 13.33
C GLN A 24 7.01 1.13 13.52
N ASN A 25 7.72 0.16 14.11
CA ASN A 25 7.14 -0.89 14.93
C ASN A 25 6.62 -0.26 16.25
N THR A 26 5.48 0.42 16.22
CA THR A 26 4.71 0.62 17.46
C THR A 26 3.87 -0.65 17.67
N GLN A 27 4.47 -1.64 18.33
CA GLN A 27 3.74 -2.72 19.01
C GLN A 27 3.22 -2.15 20.34
N GLU A 28 2.07 -1.49 20.32
CA GLU A 28 1.25 -1.45 21.54
C GLU A 28 0.44 -2.74 21.55
N SER A 29 0.95 -3.76 22.24
CA SER A 29 0.23 -5.02 22.45
C SER A 29 -0.90 -4.78 23.45
N ARG A 30 -2.15 -4.82 22.99
CA ARG A 30 -3.31 -4.89 23.88
C ARG A 30 -3.76 -6.33 23.98
N THR A 31 -3.79 -6.85 25.20
CA THR A 31 -4.34 -8.16 25.54
C THR A 31 -5.86 -8.05 25.55
N TYR A 32 -6.51 -8.68 24.57
CA TYR A 32 -7.96 -8.81 24.52
C TYR A 32 -8.36 -10.07 25.32
N PHE A 33 -9.04 -9.87 26.46
CA PHE A 33 -9.64 -10.94 27.28
C PHE A 33 -11.17 -10.77 27.28
N PRO A 34 -11.95 -11.85 27.47
CA PRO A 34 -13.23 -12.02 26.82
C PRO A 34 -14.35 -11.18 27.46
N GLY A 35 -15.00 -10.38 26.63
CA GLY A 35 -16.28 -9.74 26.93
C GLY A 35 -17.44 -10.48 26.25
N ASN A 36 -18.63 -10.36 26.82
CA ASN A 36 -19.86 -10.89 26.21
C ASN A 36 -20.11 -10.25 24.83
N TYR A 37 -20.66 -11.06 23.91
CA TYR A 37 -21.03 -10.64 22.56
C TYR A 37 -21.81 -9.34 22.55
N SER A 38 -21.29 -8.37 21.80
CA SER A 38 -21.98 -7.13 21.51
C SER A 38 -22.86 -7.31 20.27
N THR A 39 -24.07 -6.75 20.28
CA THR A 39 -24.96 -6.70 19.10
C THR A 39 -24.53 -5.65 18.07
N GLN A 40 -23.29 -5.16 18.14
CA GLN A 40 -22.77 -4.12 17.25
C GLN A 40 -22.29 -4.73 15.95
N PRO A 41 -22.55 -4.13 14.79
CA PRO A 41 -22.24 -4.73 13.49
C PRO A 41 -20.73 -4.90 13.25
N ILE A 42 -20.34 -5.94 12.51
CA ILE A 42 -18.96 -6.20 12.11
C ILE A 42 -18.53 -5.17 11.07
N ILE A 43 -17.45 -4.47 11.36
CA ILE A 43 -16.89 -3.48 10.44
C ILE A 43 -15.91 -4.18 9.49
N THR A 44 -16.22 -4.18 8.20
CA THR A 44 -15.28 -4.62 7.15
C THR A 44 -15.01 -3.49 6.16
N PHE A 45 -13.95 -3.61 5.38
CA PHE A 45 -13.64 -2.59 4.38
C PHE A 45 -12.91 -3.18 3.17
N LYS A 46 -13.11 -2.54 2.01
CA LYS A 46 -12.43 -2.85 0.75
C LYS A 46 -11.72 -1.62 0.23
N GLU A 47 -10.49 -1.81 -0.23
CA GLU A 47 -9.76 -0.77 -0.95
C GLU A 47 -10.21 -0.76 -2.42
N GLY A 48 -10.66 0.39 -2.89
CA GLY A 48 -11.05 0.68 -4.27
C GLY A 48 -9.96 1.42 -5.06
N PHE A 49 -10.29 1.88 -6.27
CA PHE A 49 -9.37 2.62 -7.14
C PHE A 49 -8.86 3.90 -6.45
N LEU A 50 -7.61 4.29 -6.71
CA LEU A 50 -6.97 5.50 -6.11
C LEU A 50 -6.98 5.54 -4.56
N ASN A 51 -6.91 4.39 -3.89
CA ASN A 51 -6.89 4.29 -2.42
C ASN A 51 -8.16 4.85 -1.73
N GLN A 52 -9.26 4.95 -2.46
CA GLN A 52 -10.57 5.16 -1.84
C GLN A 52 -10.97 3.87 -1.10
N THR A 53 -11.37 3.97 0.17
CA THR A 53 -11.86 2.80 0.92
C THR A 53 -13.36 2.87 1.06
N THR A 54 -13.99 1.75 0.74
CA THR A 54 -15.41 1.52 0.99
C THR A 54 -15.52 0.71 2.27
N TYR A 55 -16.28 1.22 3.23
CA TYR A 55 -16.57 0.53 4.47
C TYR A 55 -17.90 -0.22 4.37
N TYR A 56 -18.04 -1.26 5.17
CA TYR A 56 -19.23 -2.05 5.27
C TYR A 56 -19.51 -2.39 6.74
N LEU A 57 -20.78 -2.33 7.13
CA LEU A 57 -21.30 -2.81 8.40
C LEU A 57 -22.16 -4.04 8.10
N ASP A 58 -21.78 -5.21 8.60
CA ASP A 58 -22.44 -6.50 8.30
C ASP A 58 -22.65 -6.75 6.79
N GLY A 59 -21.68 -6.33 5.98
CA GLY A 59 -21.73 -6.48 4.52
C GLY A 59 -22.55 -5.40 3.78
N GLN A 60 -23.27 -4.53 4.48
CA GLN A 60 -23.93 -3.37 3.88
C GLN A 60 -22.98 -2.19 3.77
N LYS A 61 -22.96 -1.52 2.61
CA LYS A 61 -22.06 -0.38 2.37
C LYS A 61 -22.43 0.77 3.30
N SER A 62 -21.43 1.31 4.00
CA SER A 62 -21.59 2.38 4.97
C SER A 62 -20.64 3.55 4.73
N SER A 63 -21.05 4.73 5.19
CA SER A 63 -20.22 5.92 5.09
C SER A 63 -19.10 5.92 6.16
N PRO A 64 -17.96 6.58 5.92
CA PRO A 64 -16.93 6.74 6.97
C PRO A 64 -17.46 7.46 8.22
N ALA A 65 -18.50 8.29 8.08
CA ALA A 65 -19.13 8.97 9.20
C ALA A 65 -19.95 8.01 10.08
N GLU A 66 -20.70 7.09 9.47
CA GLU A 66 -21.41 6.03 10.19
C GLU A 66 -20.44 5.11 10.95
N VAL A 67 -19.34 4.70 10.29
CA VAL A 67 -18.29 3.89 10.93
C VAL A 67 -17.66 4.64 12.10
N ALA A 68 -17.35 5.93 11.93
CA ALA A 68 -16.83 6.76 13.02
C ALA A 68 -17.81 6.88 14.17
N ALA A 69 -19.10 7.09 13.88
CA ALA A 69 -20.15 7.19 14.91
C ALA A 69 -20.30 5.89 15.69
N LEU A 70 -20.26 4.73 15.02
CA LEU A 70 -20.28 3.42 15.65
C LEU A 70 -19.07 3.22 16.57
N ILE A 71 -17.86 3.44 16.05
CA ILE A 71 -16.62 3.27 16.82
C ILE A 71 -16.59 4.23 18.02
N ASN A 72 -17.04 5.48 17.85
CA ASN A 72 -17.08 6.48 18.92
C ASN A 72 -18.23 6.25 19.93
N SER A 73 -19.22 5.43 19.60
CA SER A 73 -20.30 5.09 20.53
C SER A 73 -19.81 4.20 21.69
N VAL A 74 -18.66 3.54 21.51
CA VAL A 74 -18.02 2.71 22.53
C VAL A 74 -17.15 3.60 23.41
N GLN A 75 -17.70 3.98 24.56
CA GLN A 75 -17.16 4.99 25.48
C GLN A 75 -15.77 4.68 26.09
N SER A 76 -15.21 3.49 25.88
CA SER A 76 -13.99 3.05 26.56
C SER A 76 -12.69 3.50 25.90
N GLU A 77 -12.69 3.95 24.64
CA GLU A 77 -11.47 4.39 23.96
C GLU A 77 -11.70 5.60 23.03
N GLU A 78 -10.78 6.57 23.06
CA GLU A 78 -10.77 7.68 22.10
C GLU A 78 -10.23 7.19 20.75
N PHE A 79 -11.06 6.48 19.99
CA PHE A 79 -10.69 6.04 18.65
C PHE A 79 -10.57 7.24 17.70
N ARG A 80 -9.35 7.55 17.26
CA ARG A 80 -9.07 8.69 16.37
C ARG A 80 -9.39 8.42 14.89
N PHE A 81 -10.40 7.61 14.61
CA PHE A 81 -10.77 7.17 13.26
C PHE A 81 -11.00 8.35 12.30
N SER A 82 -11.74 9.37 12.74
CA SER A 82 -12.05 10.56 11.92
C SER A 82 -10.81 11.37 11.53
N ALA A 83 -9.87 11.54 12.47
CA ALA A 83 -8.61 12.22 12.24
C ALA A 83 -7.74 11.46 11.23
N TYR A 84 -7.68 10.13 11.34
CA TYR A 84 -6.95 9.29 10.39
C TYR A 84 -7.62 9.26 9.01
N GLN A 85 -8.95 9.23 8.94
CA GLN A 85 -9.68 9.31 7.67
C GLN A 85 -9.41 10.65 6.96
N ARG A 86 -9.34 11.76 7.71
CA ARG A 86 -8.95 13.06 7.16
C ARG A 86 -7.51 13.05 6.65
N LYS A 87 -6.56 12.49 7.41
CA LYS A 87 -5.16 12.32 6.99
C LYS A 87 -5.05 11.51 5.69
N LYS A 88 -5.83 10.43 5.59
CA LYS A 88 -5.92 9.61 4.37
C LYS A 88 -6.41 10.42 3.18
N ASN A 89 -7.50 11.18 3.32
CA ASN A 89 -8.04 12.00 2.24
C ASN A 89 -7.00 13.02 1.73
N TRP A 90 -6.27 13.67 2.64
CA TRP A 90 -5.15 14.56 2.28
C TRP A 90 -4.03 13.83 1.54
N GLY A 91 -3.63 12.66 2.04
CA GLY A 91 -2.65 11.81 1.38
C GLY A 91 -3.09 11.44 -0.04
N THR A 92 -4.37 11.10 -0.25
CA THR A 92 -4.94 10.82 -1.56
C THR A 92 -4.86 12.02 -2.49
N ALA A 93 -5.23 13.22 -2.01
CA ALA A 93 -5.12 14.44 -2.81
C ALA A 93 -3.67 14.69 -3.27
N ILE A 94 -2.70 14.62 -2.35
CA ILE A 94 -1.28 14.78 -2.67
C ILE A 94 -0.80 13.72 -3.66
N ASN A 95 -1.20 12.46 -3.47
CA ASN A 95 -0.85 11.36 -4.35
C ASN A 95 -1.37 11.58 -5.78
N LEU A 96 -2.60 12.06 -5.92
CA LEU A 96 -3.22 12.39 -7.20
C LEU A 96 -2.52 13.56 -7.89
N THR A 97 -2.14 14.60 -7.15
CA THR A 97 -1.35 15.71 -7.69
C THR A 97 -0.01 15.21 -8.24
N GLY A 98 0.71 14.38 -7.50
CA GLY A 98 1.96 13.78 -7.97
C GLY A 98 1.77 12.92 -9.23
N LEU A 99 0.71 12.10 -9.26
CA LEU A 99 0.36 11.29 -10.42
C LEU A 99 0.00 12.14 -11.65
N ALA A 100 -0.76 13.21 -11.47
CA ALA A 100 -1.11 14.14 -12.54
C ALA A 100 0.12 14.83 -13.13
N VAL A 101 1.06 15.26 -12.28
CA VAL A 101 2.35 15.83 -12.70
C VAL A 101 3.16 14.81 -13.50
N SER A 102 3.26 13.56 -13.04
CA SER A 102 3.98 12.50 -13.76
C SER A 102 3.32 12.13 -15.10
N ILE A 103 1.99 12.13 -15.20
CA ILE A 103 1.31 11.90 -16.49
C ILE A 103 1.53 13.09 -17.42
N GLY A 104 1.40 14.31 -16.91
CA GLY A 104 1.65 15.54 -17.65
C GLY A 104 3.08 15.63 -18.17
N SER A 105 4.07 15.17 -17.39
CA SER A 105 5.46 15.13 -17.84
C SER A 105 5.66 14.09 -18.95
N VAL A 106 5.07 12.90 -18.85
CA VAL A 106 5.11 11.92 -19.95
C VAL A 106 4.47 12.49 -21.22
N ALA A 107 3.32 13.14 -21.11
CA ALA A 107 2.68 13.80 -22.25
C ALA A 107 3.58 14.88 -22.87
N TYR A 108 4.26 15.69 -22.05
CA TYR A 108 5.24 16.67 -22.50
C TYR A 108 6.38 16.04 -23.30
N LEU A 109 6.92 14.89 -22.86
CA LEU A 109 8.00 14.21 -23.58
C LEU A 109 7.53 13.59 -24.91
N PHE A 110 6.26 13.25 -25.04
CA PHE A 110 5.67 12.76 -26.29
C PHE A 110 5.41 13.88 -27.31
N THR A 111 5.00 15.06 -26.85
CA THR A 111 4.64 16.18 -27.74
C THR A 111 5.83 17.02 -28.17
N ASN A 112 7.01 16.77 -27.60
CA ASN A 112 8.24 17.51 -27.89
C ASN A 112 9.32 16.59 -28.45
N GLU A 113 10.22 17.16 -29.25
CA GLU A 113 11.41 16.45 -29.70
C GLU A 113 12.28 16.07 -28.50
N ILE A 114 12.76 14.83 -28.47
CA ILE A 114 13.64 14.33 -27.41
C ILE A 114 15.04 14.91 -27.66
N THR A 115 15.28 16.06 -27.06
CA THR A 115 16.56 16.77 -27.04
C THR A 115 17.02 16.94 -25.59
N PRO A 116 18.32 17.17 -25.30
CA PRO A 116 18.77 17.39 -23.93
C PRO A 116 18.04 18.54 -23.22
N ALA A 117 17.59 19.55 -23.97
CA ALA A 117 16.82 20.68 -23.48
C ALA A 117 15.40 20.30 -23.02
N ASN A 118 14.80 19.23 -23.56
CA ASN A 118 13.48 18.75 -23.19
C ASN A 118 13.52 17.58 -22.19
N VAL A 119 14.52 16.68 -22.32
CA VAL A 119 14.68 15.50 -21.46
C VAL A 119 15.07 15.88 -20.04
N ARG A 120 15.96 16.85 -19.84
CA ARG A 120 16.39 17.26 -18.49
C ARG A 120 15.24 17.88 -17.68
N PRO A 121 14.49 18.88 -18.18
CA PRO A 121 13.31 19.38 -17.48
C PRO A 121 12.25 18.30 -17.25
N TRP A 122 11.98 17.45 -18.25
CA TRP A 122 11.07 16.32 -18.10
C TRP A 122 11.47 15.41 -16.93
N PHE A 123 12.75 15.02 -16.85
CA PHE A 123 13.24 14.15 -15.79
C PHE A 123 13.03 14.79 -14.42
N TRP A 124 13.34 16.08 -14.26
CA TRP A 124 13.16 16.78 -12.98
C TRP A 124 11.71 16.95 -12.58
N VAL A 125 10.83 17.28 -13.53
CA VAL A 125 9.38 17.36 -13.28
C VAL A 125 8.83 15.98 -12.91
N THR A 126 9.27 14.91 -13.59
CA THR A 126 8.86 13.53 -13.29
C THR A 126 9.37 13.08 -11.93
N PHE A 127 10.62 13.38 -11.60
CA PHE A 127 11.22 13.10 -10.30
C PHE A 127 10.49 13.84 -9.17
N GLY A 128 10.25 15.15 -9.33
CA GLY A 128 9.48 15.96 -8.38
C GLY A 128 8.05 15.43 -8.19
N GLY A 129 7.37 15.07 -9.29
CA GLY A 129 6.06 14.42 -9.25
C GLY A 129 6.09 13.08 -8.49
N GLY A 130 7.15 12.29 -8.66
CA GLY A 130 7.39 11.05 -7.92
C GLY A 130 7.56 11.27 -6.42
N VAL A 131 8.30 12.30 -6.01
CA VAL A 131 8.47 12.66 -4.58
C VAL A 131 7.15 13.09 -3.95
N VAL A 132 6.36 13.93 -4.64
CA VAL A 132 5.02 14.34 -4.20
C VAL A 132 4.11 13.12 -4.08
N GLN A 133 4.10 12.25 -5.08
CA GLN A 133 3.32 11.02 -5.07
C GLN A 133 3.73 10.08 -3.92
N GLY A 134 5.03 9.95 -3.64
CA GLY A 134 5.58 9.16 -2.55
C GLY A 134 5.13 9.68 -1.19
N THR A 135 5.18 11.00 -1.00
CA THR A 135 4.70 11.66 0.22
C THR A 135 3.21 11.38 0.47
N GLY A 136 2.38 11.53 -0.56
CA GLY A 136 0.96 11.17 -0.48
C GLY A 136 0.75 9.69 -0.14
N SER A 137 1.54 8.80 -0.75
CA SER A 137 1.48 7.35 -0.46
C SER A 137 1.80 7.04 1.00
N ILE A 138 2.83 7.67 1.57
CA ILE A 138 3.22 7.49 2.98
C ILE A 138 2.08 7.92 3.92
N LEU A 139 1.46 9.08 3.66
CA LEU A 139 0.35 9.58 4.46
C LEU A 139 -0.87 8.66 4.42
N ILE A 140 -1.21 8.16 3.23
CA ILE A 140 -2.30 7.18 3.05
C ILE A 140 -1.98 5.90 3.82
N ARG A 141 -0.75 5.37 3.71
CA ARG A 141 -0.35 4.10 4.33
C ARG A 141 -0.38 4.17 5.86
N ASP A 142 0.18 5.23 6.45
CA ASP A 142 0.12 5.42 7.90
C ASP A 142 -1.33 5.56 8.39
N ALA A 143 -2.15 6.35 7.67
CA ALA A 143 -3.57 6.49 8.01
C ALA A 143 -4.33 5.16 7.89
N ASP A 144 -4.10 4.39 6.80
CA ASP A 144 -4.70 3.08 6.59
C ASP A 144 -4.32 2.11 7.69
N ARG A 145 -3.04 2.05 8.09
CA ARG A 145 -2.59 1.15 9.16
C ARG A 145 -3.30 1.47 10.48
N ARG A 146 -3.45 2.75 10.82
CA ARG A 146 -4.13 3.18 12.05
C ARG A 146 -5.64 2.97 12.02
N ILE A 147 -6.29 3.23 10.88
CA ILE A 147 -7.71 2.91 10.66
C ILE A 147 -7.94 1.41 10.82
N ARG A 148 -7.10 0.58 10.20
CA ARG A 148 -7.18 -0.88 10.26
C ARG A 148 -7.05 -1.41 11.68
N ARG A 149 -6.06 -0.93 12.43
CA ARG A 149 -5.91 -1.27 13.84
C ARG A 149 -7.16 -0.92 14.61
N SER A 150 -7.66 0.31 14.49
CA SER A 150 -8.89 0.75 15.17
C SER A 150 -10.09 -0.16 14.85
N ILE A 151 -10.26 -0.56 13.59
CA ILE A 151 -11.33 -1.48 13.15
C ILE A 151 -11.11 -2.89 13.71
N ASN A 152 -9.88 -3.42 13.63
CA ASN A 152 -9.56 -4.75 14.11
C ASN A 152 -9.72 -4.84 15.63
N ASP A 153 -9.29 -3.82 16.37
CA ASP A 153 -9.40 -3.72 17.82
C ASP A 153 -10.88 -3.67 18.24
N PHE A 154 -11.67 -2.83 17.56
CA PHE A 154 -13.13 -2.77 17.75
C PHE A 154 -13.79 -4.13 17.50
N ASN A 155 -13.51 -4.75 16.35
CA ASN A 155 -14.12 -6.03 16.01
C ASN A 155 -13.66 -7.15 16.95
N ALA A 156 -12.36 -7.22 17.28
CA ALA A 156 -11.83 -8.20 18.21
C ALA A 156 -12.47 -8.03 19.58
N TYR A 157 -12.58 -6.81 20.11
CA TYR A 157 -13.21 -6.57 21.41
C TYR A 157 -14.68 -7.04 21.45
N HIS A 158 -15.43 -6.87 20.36
CA HIS A 158 -16.86 -7.19 20.31
C HIS A 158 -17.20 -8.61 19.84
N TYR A 159 -16.26 -9.29 19.16
CA TYR A 159 -16.49 -10.60 18.52
C TYR A 159 -15.43 -11.66 18.81
N SER A 160 -14.34 -11.38 19.55
CA SER A 160 -13.28 -12.37 19.88
C SER A 160 -13.69 -13.48 20.86
N GLY A 161 -14.97 -13.65 21.15
CA GLY A 161 -15.49 -14.74 21.98
C GLY A 161 -15.67 -16.08 21.26
N GLY A 162 -15.28 -16.18 19.99
CA GLY A 162 -15.28 -17.45 19.24
C GLY A 162 -14.33 -18.49 19.83
N ALA A 163 -14.58 -19.78 19.58
CA ALA A 163 -13.76 -20.88 20.12
C ALA A 163 -12.30 -20.86 19.62
N ASP A 164 -12.04 -20.18 18.49
CA ASP A 164 -10.75 -20.05 17.85
C ASP A 164 -10.18 -18.63 17.97
N ALA A 165 -8.86 -18.52 17.93
CA ALA A 165 -8.19 -17.24 18.12
C ALA A 165 -8.33 -16.28 16.93
N PHE A 166 -8.62 -15.01 17.24
CA PHE A 166 -8.82 -13.97 16.25
C PHE A 166 -7.56 -13.67 15.41
N LEU A 167 -7.69 -13.77 14.09
CA LEU A 167 -6.61 -13.44 13.16
C LEU A 167 -6.74 -12.02 12.61
N SER A 168 -5.65 -11.27 12.66
CA SER A 168 -5.56 -9.91 12.15
C SER A 168 -4.50 -9.80 11.06
N MET A 169 -4.68 -8.82 10.16
CA MET A 169 -3.73 -8.53 9.09
C MET A 169 -2.99 -7.21 9.37
N ASP A 170 -1.67 -7.23 9.28
CA ASP A 170 -0.84 -6.05 9.09
C ASP A 170 -0.14 -6.09 7.72
N VAL A 171 0.18 -4.92 7.17
CA VAL A 171 0.91 -4.82 5.90
C VAL A 171 2.18 -4.04 6.17
N MET A 172 3.31 -4.70 5.99
CA MET A 172 4.63 -4.08 6.14
C MET A 172 5.18 -3.75 4.76
N ASP A 173 5.68 -2.52 4.61
CA ASP A 173 6.39 -2.12 3.39
C ASP A 173 7.82 -2.69 3.43
N GLY A 174 8.15 -3.54 2.46
CA GLY A 174 9.51 -4.00 2.22
C GLY A 174 10.12 -3.36 0.96
N PHE A 175 11.42 -3.56 0.78
CA PHE A 175 12.14 -3.11 -0.41
C PHE A 175 11.55 -3.69 -1.72
N LEU A 176 11.06 -4.93 -1.67
CA LEU A 176 10.47 -5.65 -2.81
C LEU A 176 8.95 -5.48 -2.92
N GLY A 177 8.38 -4.58 -2.12
CA GLY A 177 6.94 -4.34 -2.05
C GLY A 177 6.33 -4.69 -0.69
N PRO A 178 5.01 -4.46 -0.56
CA PRO A 178 4.29 -4.73 0.66
C PRO A 178 4.18 -6.25 0.89
N LYS A 179 4.53 -6.68 2.10
CA LYS A 179 4.31 -8.04 2.60
C LYS A 179 3.10 -8.05 3.52
N ILE A 180 2.22 -9.03 3.33
CA ILE A 180 1.07 -9.25 4.20
C ILE A 180 1.51 -10.16 5.35
N ASN A 181 1.35 -9.69 6.58
CA ASN A 181 1.59 -10.47 7.78
C ASN A 181 0.26 -10.73 8.49
N ILE A 182 0.05 -11.98 8.90
CA ILE A 182 -1.12 -12.36 9.70
C ILE A 182 -0.66 -12.61 11.12
N SER A 183 -1.42 -12.12 12.10
CA SER A 183 -1.09 -12.21 13.51
C SER A 183 -2.28 -12.67 14.33
N GLU A 184 -1.98 -13.48 15.35
CA GLU A 184 -2.90 -13.91 16.41
C GLU A 184 -2.53 -13.12 17.66
N GLY A 185 -3.30 -12.08 17.97
CA GLY A 185 -2.90 -11.09 18.98
C GLY A 185 -1.51 -10.51 18.67
N PRO A 186 -0.54 -10.58 19.61
CA PRO A 186 0.81 -10.07 19.39
C PRO A 186 1.73 -11.00 18.57
N MET A 187 1.32 -12.26 18.35
CA MET A 187 2.14 -13.26 17.67
C MET A 187 1.93 -13.20 16.16
N GLN A 188 2.99 -12.86 15.42
CA GLN A 188 2.99 -12.99 13.97
C GLN A 188 3.08 -14.48 13.59
N LEU A 189 2.19 -14.93 12.73
CA LEU A 189 2.14 -16.31 12.26
C LEU A 189 2.97 -16.50 10.99
N GLU A 190 3.60 -17.66 10.90
CA GLU A 190 4.21 -18.15 9.66
C GLU A 190 3.14 -18.67 8.69
N THR A 191 3.48 -18.74 7.40
CA THR A 191 2.52 -19.09 6.35
C THR A 191 1.88 -20.45 6.55
N ASP A 192 2.66 -21.44 6.99
CA ASP A 192 2.21 -22.80 7.32
C ASP A 192 1.25 -22.79 8.52
N GLN A 193 1.58 -22.02 9.57
CA GLN A 193 0.72 -21.86 10.75
C GLN A 193 -0.63 -21.24 10.37
N VAL A 194 -0.63 -20.22 9.50
CA VAL A 194 -1.86 -19.62 8.99
C VAL A 194 -2.68 -20.63 8.17
N LEU A 195 -2.02 -21.40 7.29
CA LEU A 195 -2.69 -22.45 6.50
C LEU A 195 -3.32 -23.51 7.42
N THR A 196 -2.63 -23.94 8.47
CA THR A 196 -3.18 -24.86 9.47
C THR A 196 -4.41 -24.29 10.15
N ARG A 197 -4.42 -22.99 10.50
CA ARG A 197 -5.62 -22.35 11.05
C ARG A 197 -6.78 -22.36 10.06
N PHE A 198 -6.54 -22.06 8.80
CA PHE A 198 -7.60 -22.08 7.79
C PHE A 198 -8.10 -23.48 7.40
N GLN A 199 -7.46 -24.57 7.82
CA GLN A 199 -7.95 -25.93 7.53
C GLN A 199 -9.35 -26.20 8.10
N SER A 200 -9.74 -25.51 9.18
CA SER A 200 -11.09 -25.62 9.76
C SER A 200 -12.17 -24.98 8.88
N ASN A 201 -11.80 -24.07 7.96
CA ASN A 201 -12.72 -23.39 7.04
C ASN A 201 -12.22 -23.51 5.57
N PRO A 202 -12.74 -24.50 4.80
CA PRO A 202 -12.29 -24.75 3.43
C PRO A 202 -12.42 -23.55 2.48
N GLU A 203 -13.41 -22.68 2.69
CA GLU A 203 -13.58 -21.48 1.88
C GLU A 203 -12.51 -20.43 2.17
N ALA A 204 -12.20 -20.20 3.46
CA ALA A 204 -11.12 -19.30 3.87
C ALA A 204 -9.75 -19.81 3.36
N LEU A 205 -9.53 -21.13 3.42
CA LEU A 205 -8.31 -21.78 2.92
C LEU A 205 -8.10 -21.53 1.43
N GLN A 206 -9.11 -21.77 0.60
CA GLN A 206 -9.01 -21.55 -0.85
C GLN A 206 -8.69 -20.10 -1.21
N LEU A 207 -9.32 -19.14 -0.51
CA LEU A 207 -9.03 -17.73 -0.70
C LEU A 207 -7.59 -17.39 -0.30
N TYR A 208 -7.11 -17.94 0.81
CA TYR A 208 -5.75 -17.68 1.29
C TYR A 208 -4.67 -18.31 0.39
N GLU A 209 -4.89 -19.51 -0.14
CA GLU A 209 -4.00 -20.08 -1.16
C GLU A 209 -3.89 -19.19 -2.40
N GLN A 210 -5.01 -18.59 -2.81
CA GLN A 210 -5.02 -17.62 -3.90
C GLN A 210 -4.24 -16.33 -3.53
N VAL A 211 -4.29 -15.88 -2.28
CA VAL A 211 -3.46 -14.78 -1.77
C VAL A 211 -1.98 -15.10 -1.94
N LEU A 212 -1.52 -16.28 -1.51
CA LEU A 212 -0.11 -16.69 -1.60
C LEU A 212 0.42 -16.71 -3.03
N ARG A 213 -0.41 -17.17 -3.99
CA ARG A 213 -0.05 -17.13 -5.43
C ARG A 213 0.10 -15.70 -5.94
N ARG A 214 -0.76 -14.79 -5.47
CA ARG A 214 -0.73 -13.38 -5.86
C ARG A 214 0.49 -12.65 -5.28
N GLU A 215 0.84 -12.86 -4.01
CA GLU A 215 2.00 -12.20 -3.41
C GLU A 215 3.31 -12.49 -4.18
N LYS A 216 3.47 -13.69 -4.71
CA LYS A 216 4.61 -14.06 -5.59
C LYS A 216 4.65 -13.21 -6.87
N VAL A 217 3.51 -13.06 -7.55
CA VAL A 217 3.40 -12.23 -8.77
C VAL A 217 3.71 -10.76 -8.47
N SER A 218 3.21 -10.26 -7.34
CA SER A 218 3.47 -8.88 -6.90
C SER A 218 4.95 -8.61 -6.67
N THR A 219 5.64 -9.55 -6.01
CA THR A 219 7.07 -9.45 -5.73
C THR A 219 7.88 -9.37 -7.03
N VAL A 220 7.57 -10.23 -8.01
CA VAL A 220 8.24 -10.22 -9.32
C VAL A 220 7.98 -8.90 -10.05
N ALA A 221 6.74 -8.42 -10.07
CA ALA A 221 6.40 -7.15 -10.71
C ALA A 221 7.18 -5.96 -10.10
N ASN A 222 7.34 -5.95 -8.78
CA ASN A 222 8.07 -4.90 -8.06
C ASN A 222 9.60 -4.93 -8.33
N VAL A 223 10.19 -6.12 -8.46
CA VAL A 223 11.59 -6.27 -8.89
C VAL A 223 11.79 -5.69 -10.29
N VAL A 224 10.92 -6.05 -11.23
CA VAL A 224 10.99 -5.56 -12.63
C VAL A 224 10.81 -4.03 -12.68
N ASN A 225 9.84 -3.50 -11.95
CA ASN A 225 9.59 -2.06 -11.89
C ASN A 225 10.79 -1.29 -11.32
N SER A 226 11.46 -1.83 -10.30
CA SER A 226 12.67 -1.24 -9.72
C SER A 226 13.83 -1.23 -10.74
N ALA A 227 14.02 -2.33 -11.48
CA ALA A 227 15.03 -2.42 -12.53
C ALA A 227 14.77 -1.42 -13.67
N LEU A 228 13.51 -1.24 -14.08
CA LEU A 228 13.13 -0.26 -15.10
C LEU A 228 13.38 1.18 -14.63
N GLY A 229 13.07 1.50 -13.37
CA GLY A 229 13.35 2.81 -12.80
C GLY A 229 14.84 3.16 -12.84
N ILE A 230 15.71 2.18 -12.52
CA ILE A 230 17.17 2.32 -12.62
C ILE A 230 17.58 2.53 -14.08
N GLY A 231 17.03 1.74 -15.02
CA GLY A 231 17.32 1.86 -16.46
C GLY A 231 16.95 3.24 -17.03
N ILE A 232 15.76 3.76 -16.69
CA ILE A 232 15.32 5.10 -17.10
C ILE A 232 16.24 6.18 -16.55
N PHE A 233 16.70 6.05 -15.30
CA PHE A 233 17.64 6.99 -14.70
C PHE A 233 18.97 7.05 -15.47
N PHE A 234 19.57 5.89 -15.77
CA PHE A 234 20.81 5.83 -16.54
C PHE A 234 20.66 6.42 -17.94
N LEU A 235 19.54 6.15 -18.61
CA LEU A 235 19.27 6.70 -19.94
C LEU A 235 18.99 8.20 -19.92
N ALA A 236 18.35 8.74 -18.86
CA ALA A 236 18.02 10.15 -18.79
C ALA A 236 19.19 11.04 -18.29
N VAL A 237 20.06 10.50 -17.43
CA VAL A 237 21.10 11.27 -16.72
C VAL A 237 22.52 10.92 -17.16
N GLY A 238 22.78 9.68 -17.59
CA GLY A 238 24.13 9.11 -17.71
C GLY A 238 24.87 9.32 -19.04
N PHE A 239 24.19 9.72 -20.12
CA PHE A 239 24.81 9.84 -21.44
C PHE A 239 24.61 11.24 -22.04
N GLU A 240 25.68 11.82 -22.63
CA GLU A 240 25.56 12.98 -23.51
C GLU A 240 24.73 12.59 -24.73
N SER A 241 23.50 13.11 -24.79
CA SER A 241 22.47 12.70 -25.76
C SER A 241 22.83 13.16 -27.18
N GLN A 242 23.61 12.36 -27.88
CA GLN A 242 23.86 12.49 -29.34
C GLN A 242 23.43 11.24 -30.13
N SER A 243 22.90 10.19 -29.48
CA SER A 243 22.57 8.92 -30.14
C SER A 243 21.07 8.77 -30.42
N SER A 244 20.70 8.48 -31.67
CA SER A 244 19.34 8.19 -32.12
C SER A 244 18.69 6.99 -31.39
N SER A 245 19.50 6.04 -30.90
CA SER A 245 19.02 4.87 -30.15
C SER A 245 18.44 5.20 -28.76
N GLN A 246 18.69 6.38 -28.21
CA GLN A 246 18.17 6.82 -26.91
C GLN A 246 16.69 7.22 -26.98
N ASN A 247 16.26 7.81 -28.12
CA ASN A 247 14.85 8.17 -28.36
C ASN A 247 13.94 6.95 -28.41
N ASP A 248 14.40 5.90 -29.09
CA ASP A 248 13.60 4.70 -29.35
C ASP A 248 13.37 3.85 -28.10
N LEU A 249 14.22 3.98 -27.07
CA LEU A 249 14.14 3.19 -25.83
C LEU A 249 13.53 3.97 -24.65
N LEU A 250 13.75 5.28 -24.55
CA LEU A 250 13.31 6.07 -23.39
C LEU A 250 11.78 6.11 -23.26
N ILE A 251 11.06 6.32 -24.37
CA ILE A 251 9.59 6.38 -24.37
C ILE A 251 8.98 5.03 -23.97
N PRO A 252 9.31 3.88 -24.62
CA PRO A 252 8.74 2.59 -24.24
C PRO A 252 9.07 2.18 -22.81
N LEU A 253 10.30 2.45 -22.33
CA LEU A 253 10.69 2.13 -20.94
C LEU A 253 9.91 2.97 -19.93
N THR A 254 9.74 4.27 -20.19
CA THR A 254 8.95 5.17 -19.34
C THR A 254 7.49 4.71 -19.25
N PHE A 255 6.87 4.38 -20.39
CA PHE A 255 5.49 3.90 -20.42
C PHE A 255 5.34 2.55 -19.70
N THR A 256 6.28 1.63 -19.91
CA THR A 256 6.32 0.33 -19.23
C THR A 256 6.46 0.53 -17.72
N GLY A 257 7.31 1.45 -17.27
CA GLY A 257 7.45 1.81 -15.86
C GLY A 257 6.17 2.39 -15.25
N VAL A 258 5.49 3.32 -15.92
CA VAL A 258 4.20 3.87 -15.45
C VAL A 258 3.13 2.78 -15.40
N GLY A 259 3.02 1.97 -16.45
CA GLY A 259 2.08 0.85 -16.54
C GLY A 259 2.27 -0.19 -15.44
N LEU A 260 3.52 -0.61 -15.20
CA LEU A 260 3.84 -1.57 -14.13
C LEU A 260 3.62 -1.00 -12.73
N ASN A 261 3.86 0.30 -12.51
CA ASN A 261 3.52 0.95 -11.24
C ASN A 261 2.00 0.93 -10.98
N ILE A 262 1.18 1.23 -11.98
CA ILE A 262 -0.28 1.20 -11.86
C ILE A 262 -0.76 -0.24 -11.65
N PHE A 263 -0.25 -1.18 -12.45
CA PHE A 263 -0.60 -2.60 -12.37
C PHE A 263 -0.23 -3.19 -11.01
N SER A 264 1.01 -2.97 -10.53
CA SER A 264 1.47 -3.49 -9.25
C SER A 264 0.58 -3.00 -8.10
N ARG A 265 0.30 -1.69 -8.04
CA ARG A 265 -0.59 -1.12 -7.01
C ARG A 265 -2.00 -1.70 -7.05
N PHE A 266 -2.55 -1.92 -8.25
CA PHE A 266 -3.86 -2.56 -8.41
C PHE A 266 -3.85 -4.01 -7.94
N TYR A 267 -2.80 -4.76 -8.31
CA TYR A 267 -2.66 -6.17 -7.99
C TYR A 267 -2.44 -6.40 -6.49
N GLU A 268 -1.57 -5.60 -5.86
CA GLU A 268 -1.36 -5.57 -4.41
C GLU A 268 -2.66 -5.28 -3.66
N ARG A 269 -3.44 -4.29 -4.13
CA ARG A 269 -4.73 -3.94 -3.53
C ARG A 269 -5.74 -5.09 -3.58
N LYS A 270 -5.86 -5.74 -4.74
CA LYS A 270 -6.74 -6.90 -4.91
C LYS A 270 -6.33 -8.03 -3.97
N THR A 271 -5.02 -8.24 -3.80
CA THR A 271 -4.46 -9.23 -2.88
C THR A 271 -4.83 -8.92 -1.44
N ARG A 272 -4.65 -7.67 -0.97
CA ARG A 272 -5.06 -7.25 0.38
C ARG A 272 -6.57 -7.41 0.64
N ASN A 273 -7.40 -7.07 -0.34
CA ASN A 273 -8.85 -7.24 -0.20
C ASN A 273 -9.24 -8.73 -0.08
N LEU A 274 -8.57 -9.60 -0.84
CA LEU A 274 -8.78 -11.04 -0.79
C LEU A 274 -8.35 -11.62 0.56
N THR A 275 -7.23 -11.17 1.11
CA THR A 275 -6.80 -11.57 2.47
C THR A 275 -7.82 -11.17 3.52
N ARG A 276 -8.40 -9.97 3.45
CA ARG A 276 -9.46 -9.55 4.38
C ARG A 276 -10.70 -10.42 4.28
N GLU A 277 -11.03 -10.84 3.06
CA GLU A 277 -12.16 -11.74 2.84
C GLU A 277 -11.91 -13.12 3.44
N ALA A 278 -10.69 -13.68 3.27
CA ALA A 278 -10.30 -14.92 3.92
C ALA A 278 -10.37 -14.82 5.45
N LEU A 279 -9.84 -13.73 6.02
CA LEU A 279 -9.88 -13.47 7.46
C LEU A 279 -11.31 -13.24 7.97
N TYR A 280 -12.15 -12.55 7.21
CA TYR A 280 -13.56 -12.36 7.57
C TYR A 280 -14.29 -13.70 7.64
N LYS A 281 -14.07 -14.58 6.66
CA LYS A 281 -14.64 -15.93 6.70
C LYS A 281 -14.16 -16.68 7.93
N TYR A 282 -12.85 -16.77 8.15
CA TYR A 282 -12.33 -17.49 9.30
C TYR A 282 -12.77 -16.94 10.67
N ASN A 283 -12.77 -15.62 10.85
CA ASN A 283 -13.06 -15.02 12.16
C ASN A 283 -14.55 -15.00 12.51
N TYR A 284 -15.46 -15.07 11.51
CA TYR A 284 -16.89 -14.80 11.72
C TYR A 284 -17.85 -15.76 11.02
N GLN A 285 -17.37 -16.73 10.22
CA GLN A 285 -18.19 -17.70 9.48
C GLN A 285 -17.68 -19.14 9.68
#